data_AF-C3Y3M4-F1
#
_entry.id   AF-C3Y3M4-F1
#
_cell.length_a   1.000
_cell.length_b   1.000
_cell.length_c   1.000
_cell.angle_alpha   90.00
_cell.angle_beta   90.00
_cell.angle_gamma   90.00
#
_symmetry.space_group_name_H-M   'P 1'
#
loop_
_entity.id
_entity.type
_entity.pdbx_description
1 polymer ?
#
loop_
_entity_poly.entity_id
_entity_poly.type
_entity_poly.pdbx_seq_one_letter_code
_entity_poly.pdbx_strand_id
1 'polypeptide(L)'
;MAPFVIAIVFLGLASANDPECATSSAHGQQGHCVTVESCPYGYYVSGKCPSYGNEVKCCYSCHYGGCQTNSSIGAGIGTLSGAGENVTSPYADVRATWMSQYDHANTQFEMAVTFAQLQAKGINRVYLNVWADGQIYFRSPTFESLGIRGFVRDVLGWAVEEGLKRGIEVWAWFEYGLISTWGSNPTASVFSTTVYNKGWMKGEAKGYWWMDAGNFEVLDFVAGMMQDAFDNYPGLGGVQLDEHFGQPYQLGSDLVATVNDAVVYILEMVSGKVSMAPVSPPQSSLLNFNMDWARWASDDIGFHEYVPKIYRDLASTFDYDLTQIIAEVGKDKLIPGIRCIGSGANTPYDVLSDMMDRCEAQGLGHSVWYSKCFTLLYPDHVHSGAQ
;
A
#
# COMPACT_ATOMS: atom_id res chain seq x y z
N MET A 1 58.99 -22.31 28.42
CA MET A 1 59.28 -20.95 27.90
C MET A 1 59.38 -21.02 26.39
N ALA A 2 58.35 -20.53 25.71
CA ALA A 2 58.39 -20.07 24.32
C ALA A 2 57.22 -19.07 24.19
N PRO A 3 57.44 -17.81 23.79
CA PRO A 3 56.39 -16.81 23.79
C PRO A 3 55.55 -16.95 22.51
N PHE A 4 54.23 -17.05 22.66
CA PHE A 4 53.31 -16.88 21.54
C PHE A 4 53.18 -15.38 21.27
N VAL A 5 53.79 -14.93 20.17
CA VAL A 5 53.60 -13.58 19.63
C VAL A 5 52.25 -13.58 18.91
N ILE A 6 51.25 -12.88 19.46
CA ILE A 6 50.01 -12.57 18.74
C ILE A 6 50.33 -11.40 17.82
N ALA A 7 50.52 -11.70 16.53
CA ALA A 7 50.54 -10.68 15.49
C ALA A 7 49.10 -10.19 15.28
N ILE A 8 48.77 -9.03 15.85
CA ILE A 8 47.53 -8.32 15.52
C ILE A 8 47.74 -7.71 14.14
N VAL A 9 47.20 -8.37 13.12
CA VAL A 9 47.09 -7.80 11.78
C VAL A 9 45.96 -6.79 11.81
N PHE A 10 46.30 -5.50 11.92
CA PHE A 10 45.38 -4.44 11.55
C PHE A 10 45.18 -4.50 10.03
N LEU A 11 44.12 -5.18 9.60
CA LEU A 11 43.55 -4.97 8.27
C LEU A 11 42.89 -3.59 8.29
N GLY A 12 43.69 -2.57 7.97
CA GLY A 12 43.14 -1.29 7.55
C GLY A 12 42.32 -1.52 6.29
N LEU A 13 40.99 -1.53 6.43
CA LEU A 13 40.08 -1.39 5.31
C LEU A 13 40.18 0.06 4.81
N ALA A 14 41.22 0.33 4.04
CA ALA A 14 41.17 1.45 3.11
C ALA A 14 40.12 1.06 2.05
N SER A 15 38.92 1.63 2.15
CA SER A 15 37.86 1.47 1.17
C SER A 15 38.28 2.14 -0.14
N ALA A 16 39.07 1.45 -0.94
CA ALA A 16 39.32 1.85 -2.32
C ALA A 16 38.09 1.45 -3.15
N ASN A 17 37.01 2.23 -3.12
CA ASN A 17 35.86 1.93 -3.97
C ASN A 17 36.30 2.00 -5.44
N ASP A 18 36.03 0.92 -6.19
CA ASP A 18 36.27 0.86 -7.63
C ASP A 18 35.44 1.97 -8.33
N PRO A 19 36.01 2.75 -9.27
CA PRO A 19 35.27 3.81 -9.96
C PRO A 19 33.96 3.33 -10.59
N GLU A 20 33.88 2.09 -11.08
CA GLU A 20 32.64 1.56 -11.67
C GLU A 20 31.55 1.31 -10.62
N CYS A 21 31.93 1.09 -9.37
CA CYS A 21 31.03 0.96 -8.23
C CYS A 21 30.67 2.33 -7.63
N ALA A 22 31.63 3.26 -7.61
CA ALA A 22 31.48 4.59 -7.03
C ALA A 22 30.76 5.60 -7.94
N THR A 23 30.86 5.44 -9.27
CA THR A 23 30.34 6.42 -10.26
C THR A 23 29.08 5.98 -10.99
N SER A 24 28.57 4.77 -10.75
CA SER A 24 27.30 4.37 -11.34
C SER A 24 26.16 5.13 -10.66
N SER A 25 25.67 6.16 -11.34
CA SER A 25 24.60 7.05 -10.93
C SER A 25 23.21 6.41 -10.98
N ALA A 26 23.04 5.25 -10.33
CA ALA A 26 21.72 4.77 -9.96
C ALA A 26 21.23 5.63 -8.78
N HIS A 27 20.50 6.71 -9.08
CA HIS A 27 19.73 7.52 -8.14
C HIS A 27 20.50 8.21 -6.98
N GLY A 28 21.78 8.54 -7.18
CA GLY A 28 22.50 9.47 -6.29
C GLY A 28 23.08 8.87 -5.00
N GLN A 29 23.09 7.55 -4.85
CA GLN A 29 23.77 6.86 -3.74
C GLN A 29 25.07 6.18 -4.21
N GLN A 30 26.11 6.18 -3.36
CA GLN A 30 27.41 5.56 -3.67
C GLN A 30 27.40 4.08 -3.27
N GLY A 31 27.75 3.20 -4.22
CA GLY A 31 27.95 1.78 -3.94
C GLY A 31 29.32 1.49 -3.30
N HIS A 32 29.41 0.36 -2.61
CA HIS A 32 30.66 -0.11 -2.00
C HIS A 32 31.03 -1.52 -2.47
N CYS A 33 32.31 -1.74 -2.76
CA CYS A 33 32.83 -3.05 -3.12
C CYS A 33 33.01 -3.90 -1.86
N VAL A 34 32.19 -4.94 -1.72
CA VAL A 34 32.21 -5.89 -0.59
C VAL A 34 32.06 -7.32 -1.11
N THR A 35 32.34 -8.33 -0.30
CA THR A 35 31.95 -9.70 -0.66
C THR A 35 30.43 -9.82 -0.65
N VAL A 36 29.88 -10.72 -1.47
CA VAL A 36 28.42 -10.91 -1.57
C VAL A 36 27.79 -11.19 -0.20
N GLU A 37 28.46 -12.00 0.63
CA GLU A 37 28.00 -12.35 1.99
C GLU A 37 28.01 -11.17 2.96
N SER A 38 28.84 -10.15 2.71
CA SER A 38 28.92 -8.95 3.54
C SER A 38 27.98 -7.82 3.08
N CYS A 39 27.25 -8.01 1.98
CA CYS A 39 26.21 -7.08 1.56
C CYS A 39 24.95 -7.32 2.40
N PRO A 40 24.41 -6.32 3.12
CA PRO A 40 23.22 -6.51 3.96
C PRO A 40 22.02 -7.08 3.20
N TYR A 41 21.25 -7.93 3.86
CA TYR A 41 20.01 -8.47 3.28
C TYR A 41 19.07 -7.32 2.90
N GLY A 42 18.49 -7.39 1.70
CA GLY A 42 17.67 -6.32 1.13
C GLY A 42 18.41 -5.41 0.14
N TYR A 43 19.74 -5.34 0.18
CA TYR A 43 20.54 -4.46 -0.66
C TYR A 43 20.81 -5.08 -2.04
N TYR A 44 20.89 -4.25 -3.08
CA TYR A 44 21.16 -4.72 -4.43
C TYR A 44 22.65 -5.00 -4.66
N VAL A 45 22.95 -6.21 -5.15
CA VAL A 45 24.30 -6.65 -5.55
C VAL A 45 24.41 -6.67 -7.06
N SER A 46 25.35 -5.91 -7.62
CA SER A 46 25.65 -5.93 -9.05
C SER A 46 26.94 -6.71 -9.38
N GLY A 47 27.16 -7.00 -10.66
CA GLY A 47 28.39 -7.63 -11.16
C GLY A 47 29.65 -6.75 -11.16
N LYS A 48 29.58 -5.50 -10.69
CA LYS A 48 30.67 -4.50 -10.77
C LYS A 48 31.68 -4.64 -9.62
N CYS A 49 32.75 -3.84 -9.67
CA CYS A 49 34.04 -3.97 -8.95
C CYS A 49 35.09 -4.82 -9.67
N PRO A 50 35.36 -4.61 -10.98
CA PRO A 50 36.30 -5.43 -11.75
C PRO A 50 37.75 -5.35 -11.27
N SER A 51 38.13 -4.29 -10.53
CA SER A 51 39.46 -4.20 -9.91
C SER A 51 39.65 -5.21 -8.77
N TYR A 52 38.57 -5.87 -8.34
CA TYR A 52 38.57 -6.90 -7.32
C TYR A 52 38.21 -8.25 -7.94
N GLY A 53 38.73 -9.35 -7.37
CA GLY A 53 38.44 -10.70 -7.84
C GLY A 53 36.94 -11.04 -7.82
N ASN A 54 36.57 -12.17 -8.42
CA ASN A 54 35.17 -12.52 -8.69
C ASN A 54 34.23 -12.57 -7.47
N GLU A 55 34.77 -12.67 -6.26
CA GLU A 55 34.01 -12.76 -5.00
C GLU A 55 33.57 -11.40 -4.45
N VAL A 56 34.18 -10.31 -4.91
CA VAL A 56 33.83 -8.94 -4.53
C VAL A 56 32.90 -8.36 -5.58
N LYS A 57 31.80 -7.77 -5.10
CA LYS A 57 30.73 -7.20 -5.90
C LYS A 57 30.35 -5.83 -5.37
N CYS A 58 29.78 -5.00 -6.22
CA CYS A 58 29.28 -3.69 -5.79
C CYS A 58 27.91 -3.84 -5.13
N CYS A 59 27.81 -3.44 -3.86
CA CYS A 59 26.61 -3.45 -3.02
C CYS A 59 26.05 -2.04 -2.89
N TYR A 60 24.77 -1.84 -3.21
CA TYR A 60 24.08 -0.54 -3.17
C TYR A 60 23.02 -0.51 -2.08
N SER A 61 22.86 0.63 -1.41
CA SER A 61 21.87 0.85 -0.35
C SER A 61 20.42 1.05 -0.82
N CYS A 62 20.13 0.81 -2.09
CA CYS A 62 18.76 0.74 -2.60
C CYS A 62 18.19 -0.66 -2.39
N HIS A 63 17.01 -0.74 -1.75
CA HIS A 63 16.31 -2.00 -1.49
C HIS A 63 15.75 -2.63 -2.78
N TYR A 64 15.58 -3.97 -2.80
CA TYR A 64 15.13 -4.75 -3.96
C TYR A 64 13.98 -4.09 -4.74
N GLY A 65 14.28 -3.65 -5.97
CA GLY A 65 13.32 -3.02 -6.89
C GLY A 65 13.68 -1.59 -7.32
N GLY A 66 14.60 -0.91 -6.63
CA GLY A 66 14.93 0.50 -6.90
C GLY A 66 16.15 0.78 -7.78
N CYS A 67 16.94 -0.22 -8.15
CA CYS A 67 18.21 0.00 -8.87
C CYS A 67 18.07 -0.44 -10.34
N GLN A 68 17.59 0.44 -11.22
CA GLN A 68 17.54 0.13 -12.67
C GLN A 68 18.95 0.21 -13.30
N THR A 69 19.38 -0.88 -13.95
CA THR A 69 20.63 -0.93 -14.71
C THR A 69 20.35 -0.80 -16.20
N ASN A 70 20.11 0.41 -16.71
CA ASN A 70 20.24 0.66 -18.15
C ASN A 70 20.51 2.15 -18.42
N SER A 71 21.78 2.50 -18.57
CA SER A 71 22.23 3.76 -19.13
C SER A 71 23.13 3.50 -20.34
N SER A 72 22.51 3.22 -21.49
CA SER A 72 23.19 3.41 -22.78
C SER A 72 23.08 4.89 -23.17
N ILE A 73 24.01 5.69 -22.67
CA ILE A 73 24.18 7.09 -23.10
C ILE A 73 24.90 7.07 -24.45
N GLY A 74 24.12 7.13 -25.53
CA GLY A 74 24.63 7.50 -26.85
C GLY A 74 24.67 9.03 -26.94
N ALA A 75 25.86 9.60 -27.00
CA ALA A 75 26.07 11.02 -27.23
C ALA A 75 25.49 11.42 -28.61
N GLY A 76 24.41 12.19 -28.60
CA GLY A 76 23.83 12.81 -29.77
C GLY A 76 23.28 14.17 -29.39
N ILE A 77 23.96 15.23 -29.81
CA ILE A 77 23.46 16.61 -29.72
C ILE A 77 22.19 16.68 -30.57
N GLY A 78 21.04 16.67 -29.91
CA GLY A 78 19.72 16.72 -30.51
C GLY A 78 18.92 17.85 -29.86
N THR A 79 18.53 18.81 -30.67
CA THR A 79 17.70 19.97 -30.38
C THR A 79 16.47 19.66 -29.51
N LEU A 80 16.24 20.52 -28.50
CA LEU A 80 15.00 20.65 -27.75
C LEU A 80 13.82 20.94 -28.69
N SER A 81 13.02 19.91 -28.98
CA SER A 81 11.63 20.04 -29.45
C SER A 81 10.93 18.69 -29.31
N GLY A 82 10.01 18.55 -28.37
CA GLY A 82 9.18 17.37 -28.22
C GLY A 82 8.12 17.60 -27.17
N ALA A 83 6.85 17.59 -27.58
CA ALA A 83 5.68 17.62 -26.71
C ALA A 83 5.76 16.49 -25.67
N GLY A 84 5.17 16.72 -24.50
CA GLY A 84 5.12 15.75 -23.40
C GLY A 84 4.65 14.38 -23.90
N GLU A 85 5.50 13.37 -23.74
CA GLU A 85 5.07 11.98 -23.86
C GLU A 85 4.02 11.74 -22.77
N ASN A 86 2.80 11.38 -23.18
CA ASN A 86 1.78 10.86 -22.28
C ASN A 86 2.28 9.52 -21.74
N VAL A 87 3.08 9.57 -20.66
CA VAL A 87 3.48 8.38 -19.92
C VAL A 87 2.21 7.82 -19.27
N THR A 88 1.73 6.69 -19.78
CA THR A 88 0.61 5.95 -19.18
C THR A 88 1.06 5.34 -17.87
N SER A 89 0.24 5.48 -16.82
CA SER A 89 0.55 4.88 -15.52
C SER A 89 0.67 3.35 -15.66
N PRO A 90 1.58 2.67 -14.94
CA PRO A 90 1.61 1.20 -14.89
C PRO A 90 0.30 0.61 -14.34
N TYR A 91 -0.55 1.44 -13.73
CA TYR A 91 -1.87 1.08 -13.22
C TYR A 91 -3.02 1.50 -14.14
N ALA A 92 -2.75 1.92 -15.39
CA ALA A 92 -3.76 2.40 -16.35
C ALA A 92 -4.89 1.40 -16.59
N ASP A 93 -4.59 0.10 -16.57
CA ASP A 93 -5.56 -0.97 -16.83
C ASP A 93 -6.29 -1.45 -15.57
N VAL A 94 -5.99 -0.89 -14.39
CA VAL A 94 -6.66 -1.30 -13.14
C VAL A 94 -8.12 -0.84 -13.17
N ARG A 95 -9.03 -1.80 -12.98
CA ARG A 95 -10.48 -1.62 -12.82
C ARG A 95 -10.85 -2.27 -11.50
N ALA A 96 -10.78 -1.49 -10.44
CA ALA A 96 -10.87 -1.98 -9.07
C ALA A 96 -12.20 -1.65 -8.40
N THR A 97 -12.49 -2.37 -7.31
CA THR A 97 -13.54 -2.01 -6.36
C THR A 97 -13.15 -2.41 -4.95
N TRP A 98 -13.66 -1.71 -3.95
CA TRP A 98 -13.62 -2.18 -2.57
C TRP A 98 -14.75 -3.19 -2.33
N MET A 99 -14.54 -4.12 -1.40
CA MET A 99 -15.58 -4.98 -0.85
C MET A 99 -15.58 -4.83 0.67
N SER A 100 -16.68 -4.30 1.22
CA SER A 100 -16.79 -4.05 2.65
C SER A 100 -17.09 -5.33 3.42
N GLN A 101 -16.77 -5.34 4.71
CA GLN A 101 -17.12 -6.45 5.60
C GLN A 101 -18.62 -6.77 5.64
N TYR A 102 -19.48 -5.76 5.40
CA TYR A 102 -20.92 -5.94 5.33
C TYR A 102 -21.40 -6.72 4.11
N ASP A 103 -20.51 -6.93 3.13
CA ASP A 103 -20.77 -7.64 1.88
C ASP A 103 -20.02 -8.97 1.80
N HIS A 104 -19.34 -9.37 2.88
CA HIS A 104 -18.63 -10.64 2.91
C HIS A 104 -19.59 -11.80 2.62
N ALA A 105 -19.18 -12.62 1.66
CA ALA A 105 -19.80 -13.89 1.41
C ALA A 105 -19.79 -14.75 2.70
N ASN A 106 -20.87 -15.49 2.92
CA ASN A 106 -20.95 -16.45 4.02
C ASN A 106 -20.38 -17.82 3.64
N THR A 107 -20.19 -18.08 2.34
CA THR A 107 -19.67 -19.33 1.79
C THR A 107 -18.75 -19.11 0.59
N GLN A 108 -17.91 -20.09 0.26
CA GLN A 108 -17.13 -20.12 -0.98
C GLN A 108 -18.01 -19.94 -2.23
N PHE A 109 -19.21 -20.55 -2.24
CA PHE A 109 -20.11 -20.47 -3.39
C PHE A 109 -20.63 -19.05 -3.60
N GLU A 110 -21.04 -18.36 -2.52
CA GLU A 110 -21.44 -16.94 -2.59
C GLU A 110 -20.28 -16.08 -3.12
N MET A 111 -19.05 -16.32 -2.64
CA MET A 111 -17.86 -15.62 -3.13
C MET A 111 -17.64 -15.85 -4.63
N ALA A 112 -17.79 -17.10 -5.09
CA ALA A 112 -17.65 -17.47 -6.50
C ALA A 112 -18.68 -16.78 -7.40
N VAL A 113 -19.92 -16.61 -6.92
CA VAL A 113 -20.98 -15.87 -7.61
C VAL A 113 -20.64 -14.40 -7.69
N THR A 114 -20.24 -13.77 -6.58
CA THR A 114 -19.86 -12.35 -6.55
C THR A 114 -18.67 -12.08 -7.47
N PHE A 115 -17.62 -12.90 -7.45
CA PHE A 115 -16.45 -12.71 -8.32
C PHE A 115 -16.78 -12.95 -9.80
N ALA A 116 -17.70 -13.86 -10.13
CA ALA A 116 -18.19 -14.01 -11.50
C ALA A 116 -18.95 -12.77 -11.98
N GLN A 117 -19.78 -12.16 -11.11
CA GLN A 117 -20.45 -10.90 -11.42
C GLN A 117 -19.45 -9.76 -11.62
N LEU A 118 -18.45 -9.63 -10.76
CA LEU A 118 -17.40 -8.62 -10.89
C LEU A 118 -16.59 -8.79 -12.17
N GLN A 119 -16.20 -10.01 -12.52
CA GLN A 119 -15.50 -10.31 -13.79
C GLN A 119 -16.36 -9.88 -15.00
N ALA A 120 -17.65 -10.19 -14.99
CA ALA A 120 -18.57 -9.80 -16.06
C ALA A 120 -18.74 -8.27 -16.20
N LYS A 121 -18.29 -7.51 -15.19
CA LYS A 121 -18.27 -6.03 -15.18
C LYS A 121 -16.91 -5.45 -15.57
N GLY A 122 -15.94 -6.30 -15.92
CA GLY A 122 -14.58 -5.89 -16.26
C GLY A 122 -13.72 -5.55 -15.04
N ILE A 123 -14.18 -5.86 -13.82
CA ILE A 123 -13.38 -5.68 -12.61
C ILE A 123 -12.26 -6.70 -12.61
N ASN A 124 -11.03 -6.22 -12.46
CA ASN A 124 -9.81 -7.02 -12.42
C ASN A 124 -9.05 -6.88 -11.09
N ARG A 125 -9.55 -6.07 -10.15
CA ARG A 125 -8.99 -5.97 -8.79
C ARG A 125 -10.06 -5.75 -7.71
N VAL A 126 -9.87 -6.37 -6.56
CA VAL A 126 -10.73 -6.20 -5.37
C VAL A 126 -9.88 -5.88 -4.14
N TYR A 127 -10.18 -4.75 -3.48
CA TYR A 127 -9.69 -4.44 -2.12
C TYR A 127 -10.71 -4.98 -1.11
N LEU A 128 -10.45 -6.16 -0.56
CA LEU A 128 -11.35 -6.86 0.34
C LEU A 128 -11.07 -6.46 1.79
N ASN A 129 -12.05 -5.93 2.52
CA ASN A 129 -11.87 -5.67 3.95
C ASN A 129 -11.54 -7.00 4.66
N VAL A 130 -10.42 -7.07 5.38
CA VAL A 130 -10.06 -8.26 6.18
C VAL A 130 -9.90 -7.95 7.66
N TRP A 131 -9.93 -6.68 8.05
CA TRP A 131 -9.71 -6.19 9.41
C TRP A 131 -10.59 -4.97 9.70
N ALA A 132 -11.58 -5.17 10.57
CA ALA A 132 -12.46 -4.12 11.06
C ALA A 132 -13.18 -4.54 12.35
N ASP A 133 -13.49 -3.55 13.19
CA ASP A 133 -14.28 -3.69 14.43
C ASP A 133 -13.82 -4.83 15.36
N GLY A 134 -12.49 -5.02 15.46
CA GLY A 134 -11.90 -6.09 16.27
C GLY A 134 -12.12 -7.50 15.74
N GLN A 135 -12.54 -7.64 14.48
CA GLN A 135 -12.74 -8.91 13.78
C GLN A 135 -11.73 -9.07 12.64
N ILE A 136 -11.34 -10.32 12.38
CA ILE A 136 -10.42 -10.68 11.30
C ILE A 136 -11.04 -11.76 10.41
N TYR A 137 -10.86 -11.63 9.10
CA TYR A 137 -11.50 -12.49 8.09
C TYR A 137 -10.49 -13.34 7.30
N PHE A 138 -9.36 -13.64 7.95
CA PHE A 138 -8.29 -14.50 7.47
C PHE A 138 -7.53 -15.10 8.66
N ARG A 139 -6.73 -16.14 8.42
CA ARG A 139 -5.91 -16.78 9.45
C ARG A 139 -4.68 -15.94 9.72
N SER A 140 -4.50 -15.51 10.96
CA SER A 140 -3.36 -14.71 11.40
C SER A 140 -2.88 -15.20 12.77
N PRO A 141 -1.73 -15.89 12.83
CA PRO A 141 -1.04 -16.18 14.08
C PRO A 141 -0.79 -14.93 14.93
N THR A 142 -0.53 -13.77 14.31
CA THR A 142 -0.36 -12.49 15.01
C THR A 142 -1.63 -12.07 15.73
N PHE A 143 -2.80 -12.14 15.08
CA PHE A 143 -4.07 -11.88 15.73
C PHE A 143 -4.37 -12.88 16.86
N GLU A 144 -4.14 -14.17 16.60
CA GLU A 144 -4.37 -15.25 17.58
C GLU A 144 -3.45 -15.15 18.80
N SER A 145 -2.27 -14.52 18.67
CA SER A 145 -1.33 -14.28 19.77
C SER A 145 -1.92 -13.45 20.91
N LEU A 146 -2.97 -12.67 20.64
CA LEU A 146 -3.72 -11.94 21.67
C LEU A 146 -4.58 -12.86 22.54
N GLY A 147 -4.66 -14.17 22.24
CA GLY A 147 -5.53 -15.12 22.92
C GLY A 147 -7.01 -14.95 22.55
N ILE A 148 -7.29 -14.23 21.47
CA ILE A 148 -8.64 -13.91 21.00
C ILE A 148 -9.06 -14.91 19.94
N ARG A 149 -10.22 -15.54 20.13
CA ARG A 149 -10.88 -16.33 19.08
C ARG A 149 -11.72 -15.41 18.19
N GLY A 150 -11.05 -14.56 17.42
CA GLY A 150 -11.69 -13.55 16.56
C GLY A 150 -11.70 -13.90 15.07
N PHE A 151 -11.11 -15.04 14.70
CA PHE A 151 -11.24 -15.57 13.35
C PHE A 151 -12.69 -16.01 13.12
N VAL A 152 -13.42 -15.23 12.30
CA VAL A 152 -14.83 -15.51 11.99
C VAL A 152 -14.94 -16.60 10.93
N ARG A 153 -14.22 -16.41 9.82
CA ARG A 153 -14.19 -17.29 8.64
C ARG A 153 -13.13 -16.82 7.65
N ASP A 154 -12.75 -17.70 6.75
CA ASP A 154 -11.65 -17.51 5.79
C ASP A 154 -12.07 -16.76 4.52
N VAL A 155 -12.63 -15.55 4.66
CA VAL A 155 -13.14 -14.79 3.50
C VAL A 155 -12.01 -14.45 2.54
N LEU A 156 -10.82 -14.12 3.05
CA LEU A 156 -9.65 -13.83 2.22
C LEU A 156 -9.24 -15.04 1.38
N GLY A 157 -9.20 -16.23 1.96
CA GLY A 157 -8.88 -17.46 1.22
C GLY A 157 -9.84 -17.71 0.07
N TRP A 158 -11.14 -17.56 0.34
CA TRP A 158 -12.16 -17.71 -0.70
C TRP A 158 -12.00 -16.70 -1.82
N ALA A 159 -11.74 -15.43 -1.48
CA ALA A 159 -11.56 -14.37 -2.45
C ALA A 159 -10.31 -14.59 -3.31
N VAL A 160 -9.16 -14.93 -2.71
CA VAL A 160 -7.92 -15.21 -3.46
C VAL A 160 -8.11 -16.39 -4.41
N GLU A 161 -8.75 -17.48 -3.97
CA GLU A 161 -9.04 -18.62 -4.83
C GLU A 161 -9.93 -18.25 -6.02
N GLU A 162 -11.03 -17.53 -5.78
CA GLU A 162 -11.94 -17.12 -6.85
C GLU A 162 -11.36 -16.04 -7.77
N GLY A 163 -10.47 -15.20 -7.23
CA GLY A 163 -9.71 -14.20 -7.98
C GLY A 163 -8.75 -14.83 -8.97
N LEU A 164 -7.93 -15.80 -8.53
CA LEU A 164 -7.01 -16.54 -9.40
C LEU A 164 -7.73 -17.24 -10.55
N LYS A 165 -8.92 -17.83 -10.30
CA LYS A 165 -9.75 -18.47 -11.34
C LYS A 165 -10.23 -17.50 -12.43
N ARG A 166 -10.33 -16.20 -12.12
CA ARG A 166 -11.00 -15.20 -12.97
C ARG A 166 -10.10 -14.07 -13.44
N GLY A 167 -8.82 -14.07 -13.06
CA GLY A 167 -7.92 -12.96 -13.34
C GLY A 167 -8.29 -11.69 -12.57
N ILE A 168 -8.85 -11.84 -11.36
CA ILE A 168 -9.10 -10.72 -10.45
C ILE A 168 -8.05 -10.76 -9.35
N GLU A 169 -7.23 -9.71 -9.28
CA GLU A 169 -6.24 -9.54 -8.22
C GLU A 169 -6.93 -9.16 -6.91
N VAL A 170 -6.61 -9.85 -5.82
CA VAL A 170 -7.20 -9.58 -4.50
C VAL A 170 -6.16 -8.91 -3.61
N TRP A 171 -6.57 -7.82 -2.95
CA TRP A 171 -5.78 -7.08 -1.99
C TRP A 171 -6.49 -7.09 -0.64
N ALA A 172 -5.76 -7.45 0.42
CA ALA A 172 -6.29 -7.49 1.78
C ALA A 172 -6.32 -6.06 2.37
N TRP A 173 -7.50 -5.49 2.53
CA TRP A 173 -7.71 -4.13 3.03
C TRP A 173 -7.93 -4.14 4.54
N PHE A 174 -7.04 -3.46 5.25
CA PHE A 174 -7.07 -3.30 6.69
C PHE A 174 -7.83 -2.01 7.06
N GLU A 175 -9.14 -1.99 6.78
CA GLU A 175 -10.01 -0.81 6.90
C GLU A 175 -9.88 -0.11 8.25
N TYR A 176 -9.82 -0.83 9.37
CA TYR A 176 -9.73 -0.15 10.66
C TYR A 176 -8.34 0.36 10.96
N GLY A 177 -7.27 -0.15 10.33
CA GLY A 177 -5.89 0.24 10.64
C GLY A 177 -5.63 0.24 12.14
N LEU A 178 -5.52 1.45 12.71
CA LEU A 178 -5.29 1.69 14.15
C LEU A 178 -6.57 1.87 14.98
N ILE A 179 -7.76 1.86 14.39
CA ILE A 179 -9.02 1.85 15.14
C ILE A 179 -9.18 0.51 15.88
N SER A 180 -9.45 0.60 17.16
CA SER A 180 -9.74 -0.56 18.01
C SER A 180 -11.22 -0.90 18.07
N THR A 181 -12.08 0.12 18.22
CA THR A 181 -13.54 -0.05 18.30
C THR A 181 -14.24 1.26 18.01
N TRP A 182 -15.46 1.19 17.53
CA TRP A 182 -16.38 2.32 17.46
C TRP A 182 -17.20 2.46 18.75
N GLY A 183 -17.64 3.68 19.06
CA GLY A 183 -18.58 3.98 20.15
C GLY A 183 -17.97 4.63 21.39
N SER A 184 -18.78 4.79 22.43
CA SER A 184 -18.40 5.56 23.63
C SER A 184 -17.53 4.79 24.64
N ASN A 185 -17.32 3.49 24.46
CA ASN A 185 -16.59 2.63 25.40
C ASN A 185 -15.32 2.06 24.76
N PRO A 186 -14.11 2.28 25.33
CA PRO A 186 -12.86 1.71 24.82
C PRO A 186 -12.78 0.18 24.97
N THR A 187 -13.71 -0.43 25.69
CA THR A 187 -13.73 -1.85 26.03
C THR A 187 -15.04 -2.51 25.57
N ALA A 188 -15.51 -2.14 24.38
CA ALA A 188 -16.78 -2.60 23.82
C ALA A 188 -16.76 -4.05 23.28
N SER A 189 -15.58 -4.58 22.95
CA SER A 189 -15.38 -5.93 22.40
C SER A 189 -14.24 -6.64 23.12
N VAL A 190 -14.10 -7.96 22.87
CA VAL A 190 -12.97 -8.74 23.41
C VAL A 190 -11.64 -8.17 22.92
N PHE A 191 -11.58 -7.76 21.65
CA PHE A 191 -10.40 -7.13 21.08
C PHE A 191 -10.08 -5.78 21.74
N SER A 192 -11.05 -4.87 21.79
CA SER A 192 -10.81 -3.53 22.35
C SER A 192 -10.49 -3.57 23.84
N THR A 193 -11.11 -4.48 24.59
CA THR A 193 -10.73 -4.77 25.98
C THR A 193 -9.29 -5.28 26.11
N THR A 194 -8.87 -6.17 25.21
CA THR A 194 -7.51 -6.74 25.24
C THR A 194 -6.45 -5.68 24.97
N VAL A 195 -6.61 -4.88 23.92
CA VAL A 195 -5.61 -3.84 23.59
C VAL A 195 -5.67 -2.67 24.59
N TYR A 196 -6.83 -2.35 25.16
CA TYR A 196 -6.94 -1.41 26.28
C TYR A 196 -6.12 -1.88 27.49
N ASN A 197 -6.27 -3.14 27.90
CA ASN A 197 -5.53 -3.71 29.03
C ASN A 197 -4.02 -3.82 28.79
N LYS A 198 -3.60 -3.89 27.52
CA LYS A 198 -2.18 -3.82 27.13
C LYS A 198 -1.61 -2.39 27.14
N GLY A 199 -2.44 -1.37 27.35
CA GLY A 199 -2.01 0.03 27.29
C GLY A 199 -1.73 0.52 25.87
N TRP A 200 -2.33 -0.11 24.87
CA TRP A 200 -2.12 0.22 23.45
C TRP A 200 -2.96 1.38 22.95
N MET A 201 -3.91 1.87 23.75
CA MET A 201 -4.86 2.91 23.34
C MET A 201 -4.25 4.31 23.40
N LYS A 202 -4.43 5.08 22.33
CA LYS A 202 -4.14 6.52 22.28
C LYS A 202 -5.25 7.37 22.86
N GLY A 203 -6.50 7.07 22.49
CA GLY A 203 -7.66 7.86 22.91
C GLY A 203 -8.85 7.76 21.97
N GLU A 204 -9.89 8.51 22.28
CA GLU A 204 -11.10 8.62 21.46
C GLU A 204 -11.02 9.84 20.56
N ALA A 205 -11.37 9.66 19.29
CA ALA A 205 -11.61 10.74 18.35
C ALA A 205 -12.57 10.31 17.25
N LYS A 206 -13.47 11.23 16.86
CA LYS A 206 -14.45 11.05 15.77
C LYS A 206 -15.40 9.86 15.98
N GLY A 207 -15.67 9.49 17.23
CA GLY A 207 -16.53 8.36 17.61
C GLY A 207 -15.82 7.01 17.63
N TYR A 208 -14.49 7.00 17.52
CA TYR A 208 -13.66 5.79 17.47
C TYR A 208 -12.57 5.84 18.54
N TRP A 209 -12.21 4.68 19.06
CA TRP A 209 -11.04 4.50 19.92
C TRP A 209 -9.86 4.02 19.10
N TRP A 210 -8.74 4.74 19.20
CA TRP A 210 -7.56 4.54 18.39
C TRP A 210 -6.43 3.92 19.22
N MET A 211 -5.73 2.96 18.63
CA MET A 211 -4.45 2.46 19.11
C MET A 211 -3.33 3.46 18.79
N ASP A 212 -2.26 3.44 19.57
CA ASP A 212 -1.18 4.42 19.49
C ASP A 212 -0.18 4.09 18.39
N ALA A 213 -0.12 4.93 17.36
CA ALA A 213 0.87 4.86 16.27
C ALA A 213 2.30 5.02 16.78
N GLY A 214 2.51 5.63 17.96
CA GLY A 214 3.82 5.75 18.59
C GLY A 214 4.24 4.53 19.41
N ASN A 215 3.41 3.49 19.49
CA ASN A 215 3.69 2.27 20.23
C ASN A 215 4.15 1.15 19.28
N PHE A 216 5.41 0.74 19.38
CA PHE A 216 5.95 -0.33 18.53
C PHE A 216 5.24 -1.67 18.68
N GLU A 217 4.67 -2.01 19.85
CA GLU A 217 3.88 -3.25 19.98
C GLU A 217 2.60 -3.20 19.14
N VAL A 218 2.01 -2.01 18.95
CA VAL A 218 0.86 -1.82 18.06
C VAL A 218 1.29 -1.95 16.61
N LEU A 219 2.43 -1.37 16.24
CA LEU A 219 2.95 -1.44 14.88
C LEU A 219 3.37 -2.87 14.51
N ASP A 220 4.04 -3.59 15.41
CA ASP A 220 4.36 -5.02 15.30
C ASP A 220 3.09 -5.84 15.07
N PHE A 221 2.03 -5.54 15.82
CA PHE A 221 0.75 -6.23 15.68
C PHE A 221 0.11 -6.00 14.30
N VAL A 222 0.04 -4.76 13.83
CA VAL A 222 -0.56 -4.44 12.53
C VAL A 222 0.30 -4.98 11.38
N ALA A 223 1.61 -4.74 11.39
CA ALA A 223 2.53 -5.27 10.38
C ALA A 223 2.54 -6.81 10.37
N GLY A 224 2.51 -7.45 11.54
CA GLY A 224 2.47 -8.91 11.65
C GLY A 224 1.19 -9.49 11.04
N MET A 225 0.03 -8.87 11.27
CA MET A 225 -1.20 -9.29 10.58
C MET A 225 -1.11 -9.11 9.06
N MET A 226 -0.51 -8.01 8.59
CA MET A 226 -0.29 -7.77 7.16
C MET A 226 0.67 -8.82 6.55
N GLN A 227 1.73 -9.17 7.26
CA GLN A 227 2.68 -10.20 6.83
C GLN A 227 2.04 -11.60 6.84
N ASP A 228 1.23 -11.93 7.86
CA ASP A 228 0.48 -13.19 7.93
C ASP A 228 -0.44 -13.36 6.70
N ALA A 229 -1.01 -12.27 6.18
CA ALA A 229 -1.84 -12.31 4.97
C ALA A 229 -1.01 -12.73 3.74
N PHE A 230 0.24 -12.29 3.61
CA PHE A 230 1.12 -12.76 2.54
C PHE A 230 1.55 -14.21 2.74
N ASP A 231 1.96 -14.56 3.96
CA ASP A 231 2.51 -15.89 4.26
C ASP A 231 1.47 -17.00 4.08
N ASN A 232 0.22 -16.73 4.44
CA ASN A 232 -0.85 -17.73 4.43
C ASN A 232 -1.64 -17.79 3.11
N TYR A 233 -1.53 -16.78 2.23
CA TYR A 233 -2.37 -16.68 1.03
C TYR A 233 -1.55 -16.44 -0.25
N PRO A 234 -0.92 -17.49 -0.80
CA PRO A 234 -0.25 -17.40 -2.10
C PRO A 234 -1.19 -16.91 -3.20
N GLY A 235 -0.74 -15.92 -3.97
CA GLY A 235 -1.55 -15.28 -5.02
C GLY A 235 -2.29 -14.02 -4.56
N LEU A 236 -2.17 -13.63 -3.30
CA LEU A 236 -2.56 -12.29 -2.85
C LEU A 236 -1.74 -11.22 -3.60
N GLY A 237 -2.41 -10.22 -4.16
CA GLY A 237 -1.79 -9.14 -4.91
C GLY A 237 -1.08 -8.13 -4.03
N GLY A 238 -1.64 -7.86 -2.84
CA GLY A 238 -1.07 -6.93 -1.88
C GLY A 238 -1.94 -6.76 -0.64
N VAL A 239 -1.52 -5.83 0.21
CA VAL A 239 -2.29 -5.37 1.38
C VAL A 239 -2.56 -3.87 1.24
N GLN A 240 -3.66 -3.37 1.79
CA GLN A 240 -4.02 -1.96 1.73
C GLN A 240 -4.33 -1.40 3.11
N LEU A 241 -3.77 -0.23 3.40
CA LEU A 241 -4.15 0.65 4.50
C LEU A 241 -5.00 1.81 3.96
N ASP A 242 -5.78 2.46 4.82
CA ASP A 242 -6.50 3.69 4.47
C ASP A 242 -6.30 4.77 5.55
N GLU A 243 -7.13 5.82 5.56
CA GLU A 243 -7.01 6.92 6.52
C GLU A 243 -7.11 6.50 8.00
N HIS A 244 -7.64 5.31 8.30
CA HIS A 244 -7.71 4.81 9.66
C HIS A 244 -6.38 4.22 10.16
N PHE A 245 -5.36 4.14 9.32
CA PHE A 245 -3.97 3.97 9.78
C PHE A 245 -3.36 5.27 10.33
N GLY A 246 -3.90 6.43 9.94
CA GLY A 246 -3.50 7.71 10.51
C GLY A 246 -3.96 7.88 11.96
N GLN A 247 -3.86 9.11 12.46
CA GLN A 247 -4.42 9.47 13.76
C GLN A 247 -5.15 10.81 13.66
N PRO A 248 -6.41 10.92 14.10
CA PRO A 248 -7.10 12.20 14.11
C PRO A 248 -6.36 13.27 14.92
N TYR A 249 -6.39 14.51 14.44
CA TYR A 249 -5.70 15.64 15.10
C TYR A 249 -6.15 15.86 16.56
N GLN A 250 -7.36 15.40 16.93
CA GLN A 250 -7.87 15.47 18.30
C GLN A 250 -7.05 14.64 19.31
N LEU A 251 -6.23 13.70 18.83
CA LEU A 251 -5.48 12.77 19.69
C LEU A 251 -4.16 13.34 20.24
N GLY A 252 -3.73 14.54 19.82
CA GLY A 252 -2.56 15.21 20.39
C GLY A 252 -1.73 16.03 19.41
N SER A 253 -0.60 16.53 19.89
CA SER A 253 0.44 17.19 19.08
C SER A 253 1.41 16.17 18.47
N ASP A 254 2.25 16.62 17.53
CA ASP A 254 3.36 15.85 16.93
C ASP A 254 2.96 14.60 16.14
N LEU A 255 1.65 14.39 15.94
CA LEU A 255 1.09 13.21 15.28
C LEU A 255 1.53 13.05 13.82
N VAL A 256 1.86 14.14 13.12
CA VAL A 256 2.40 14.04 11.75
C VAL A 256 3.72 13.29 11.74
N ALA A 257 4.64 13.62 12.66
CA ALA A 257 5.91 12.91 12.77
C ALA A 257 5.69 11.46 13.22
N THR A 258 4.82 11.23 14.21
CA THR A 258 4.50 9.88 14.68
C THR A 258 3.91 8.99 13.58
N VAL A 259 2.97 9.50 12.78
CA VAL A 259 2.36 8.73 11.67
C VAL A 259 3.38 8.49 10.55
N ASN A 260 4.28 9.45 10.28
CA ASN A 260 5.39 9.24 9.33
C ASN A 260 6.33 8.13 9.80
N ASP A 261 6.72 8.11 11.07
CA ASP A 261 7.59 7.05 11.61
C ASP A 261 6.87 5.70 11.59
N ALA A 262 5.58 5.69 11.95
CA ALA A 262 4.75 4.49 11.93
C ALA A 262 4.61 3.89 10.52
N VAL A 263 4.40 4.72 9.49
CA VAL A 263 4.22 4.22 8.13
C VAL A 263 5.52 3.66 7.55
N VAL A 264 6.66 4.31 7.81
CA VAL A 264 7.99 3.79 7.43
C VAL A 264 8.23 2.46 8.11
N TYR A 265 7.92 2.36 9.40
CA TYR A 265 8.05 1.11 10.15
C TYR A 265 7.22 -0.03 9.55
N ILE A 266 5.94 0.21 9.22
CA ILE A 266 5.10 -0.81 8.55
C ILE A 266 5.71 -1.25 7.22
N LEU A 267 6.19 -0.30 6.40
CA LEU A 267 6.78 -0.59 5.09
C LEU A 267 8.09 -1.38 5.19
N GLU A 268 8.86 -1.22 6.27
CA GLU A 268 10.06 -2.01 6.54
C GLU A 268 9.73 -3.44 7.00
N MET A 269 8.62 -3.61 7.73
CA MET A 269 8.25 -4.89 8.34
C MET A 269 7.44 -5.79 7.39
N VAL A 270 6.74 -5.22 6.42
CA VAL A 270 5.90 -5.97 5.48
C VAL A 270 6.66 -6.19 4.17
N SER A 271 6.97 -7.46 3.88
CA SER A 271 7.79 -7.83 2.71
C SER A 271 7.08 -7.70 1.35
N GLY A 272 5.75 -7.60 1.35
CA GLY A 272 4.92 -7.55 0.15
C GLY A 272 4.49 -6.14 -0.27
N LYS A 273 3.63 -6.07 -1.30
CA LYS A 273 3.12 -4.80 -1.83
C LYS A 273 2.12 -4.16 -0.87
N VAL A 274 2.39 -2.92 -0.46
CA VAL A 274 1.49 -2.13 0.40
C VAL A 274 0.87 -0.99 -0.42
N SER A 275 -0.45 -0.87 -0.35
CA SER A 275 -1.27 0.20 -0.95
C SER A 275 -1.79 1.14 0.13
N MET A 276 -1.97 2.41 -0.20
CA MET A 276 -2.55 3.42 0.68
C MET A 276 -3.79 4.03 0.03
N ALA A 277 -4.95 3.99 0.68
CA ALA A 277 -6.18 4.61 0.22
C ALA A 277 -6.55 5.85 1.05
N PRO A 278 -5.90 7.01 0.83
CA PRO A 278 -6.04 8.17 1.71
C PRO A 278 -7.27 9.02 1.38
N VAL A 279 -7.63 9.91 2.31
CA VAL A 279 -8.62 10.97 2.08
C VAL A 279 -8.08 12.01 1.09
N SER A 280 -8.96 12.54 0.25
CA SER A 280 -8.64 13.56 -0.75
C SER A 280 -9.43 14.86 -0.58
N PRO A 281 -8.82 16.03 -0.87
CA PRO A 281 -7.44 16.24 -1.34
C PRO A 281 -6.38 15.98 -0.25
N PRO A 282 -5.06 15.89 -0.58
CA PRO A 282 -4.00 15.59 0.39
C PRO A 282 -4.02 16.42 1.66
N GLN A 283 -4.24 17.73 1.53
CA GLN A 283 -4.38 18.63 2.67
C GLN A 283 -5.47 18.21 3.66
N SER A 284 -6.58 17.62 3.17
CA SER A 284 -7.64 17.12 4.05
C SER A 284 -7.17 15.91 4.85
N SER A 285 -6.38 15.01 4.25
CA SER A 285 -5.78 13.89 4.97
C SER A 285 -4.82 14.36 6.05
N LEU A 286 -3.97 15.34 5.74
CA LEU A 286 -3.04 15.92 6.70
C LEU A 286 -3.76 16.56 7.89
N LEU A 287 -4.74 17.42 7.63
CA LEU A 287 -5.46 18.14 8.70
C LEU A 287 -6.34 17.24 9.55
N ASN A 288 -6.88 16.16 8.99
CA ASN A 288 -7.86 15.33 9.67
C ASN A 288 -7.31 14.06 10.28
N PHE A 289 -6.18 13.56 9.78
CA PHE A 289 -5.61 12.25 10.13
C PHE A 289 -4.08 12.30 10.29
N ASN A 290 -3.46 13.48 10.21
CA ASN A 290 -2.00 13.66 10.30
C ASN A 290 -1.22 12.84 9.27
N MET A 291 -1.83 12.55 8.13
CA MET A 291 -1.22 11.77 7.04
C MET A 291 -0.81 12.69 5.89
N ASP A 292 0.49 12.90 5.74
CA ASP A 292 1.08 13.68 4.65
C ASP A 292 1.38 12.80 3.43
N TRP A 293 0.34 12.18 2.87
CA TRP A 293 0.52 11.18 1.81
C TRP A 293 0.99 11.77 0.48
N ALA A 294 0.77 13.06 0.22
CA ALA A 294 1.36 13.73 -0.94
C ALA A 294 2.88 13.73 -0.84
N ARG A 295 3.42 14.05 0.33
CA ARG A 295 4.86 13.95 0.59
C ARG A 295 5.35 12.50 0.52
N TRP A 296 4.61 11.54 1.06
CA TRP A 296 4.98 10.12 0.94
C TRP A 296 5.07 9.65 -0.52
N ALA A 297 4.16 10.15 -1.37
CA ALA A 297 4.18 9.87 -2.80
C ALA A 297 5.35 10.55 -3.49
N SER A 298 5.64 11.82 -3.19
CA SER A 298 6.76 12.55 -3.79
C SER A 298 8.13 12.02 -3.36
N ASP A 299 8.25 11.61 -2.09
CA ASP A 299 9.49 11.08 -1.50
C ASP A 299 9.68 9.58 -1.82
N ASP A 300 8.69 8.96 -2.47
CA ASP A 300 8.62 7.53 -2.81
C ASP A 300 9.03 6.59 -1.66
N ILE A 301 8.36 6.73 -0.51
CA ILE A 301 8.76 6.01 0.73
C ILE A 301 8.54 4.49 0.70
N GLY A 302 8.05 3.93 -0.40
CA GLY A 302 7.92 2.48 -0.58
C GLY A 302 6.50 1.96 -0.81
N PHE A 303 5.46 2.81 -0.75
CA PHE A 303 4.11 2.38 -1.17
C PHE A 303 4.11 1.93 -2.63
N HIS A 304 3.42 0.82 -2.91
CA HIS A 304 3.27 0.32 -4.27
C HIS A 304 2.34 1.20 -5.09
N GLU A 305 1.26 1.66 -4.47
CA GLU A 305 0.22 2.47 -5.09
C GLU A 305 -0.53 3.32 -4.06
N TYR A 306 -1.15 4.39 -4.54
CA TYR A 306 -2.03 5.28 -3.81
C TYR A 306 -3.42 5.28 -4.47
N VAL A 307 -4.45 5.03 -3.67
CA VAL A 307 -5.85 4.92 -4.09
C VAL A 307 -6.71 6.03 -3.46
N PRO A 308 -6.47 7.31 -3.77
CA PRO A 308 -7.12 8.43 -3.09
C PRO A 308 -8.64 8.42 -3.25
N LYS A 309 -9.36 8.60 -2.14
CA LYS A 309 -10.83 8.64 -2.10
C LYS A 309 -11.36 9.99 -2.61
N ILE A 310 -11.40 10.20 -3.94
CA ILE A 310 -11.95 11.41 -4.60
C ILE A 310 -13.49 11.30 -4.68
N TYR A 311 -14.11 11.26 -3.51
CA TYR A 311 -15.54 11.02 -3.39
C TYR A 311 -16.34 12.29 -3.65
N ARG A 312 -16.68 12.51 -4.91
CA ARG A 312 -17.53 13.61 -5.40
C ARG A 312 -18.80 13.07 -6.02
N ASP A 313 -19.82 13.92 -6.07
CA ASP A 313 -21.13 13.64 -6.65
C ASP A 313 -21.29 14.20 -8.07
N LEU A 314 -20.39 15.08 -8.50
CA LEU A 314 -20.35 15.66 -9.86
C LEU A 314 -19.02 15.37 -10.56
N ALA A 315 -19.09 14.95 -11.83
CA ALA A 315 -17.91 14.63 -12.63
C ALA A 315 -16.96 15.84 -12.82
N SER A 316 -17.49 17.07 -12.90
CA SER A 316 -16.66 18.28 -12.99
C SER A 316 -15.85 18.55 -11.73
N THR A 317 -16.43 18.32 -10.54
CA THR A 317 -15.70 18.46 -9.28
C THR A 317 -14.69 17.34 -9.07
N PHE A 318 -15.01 16.12 -9.53
CA PHE A 318 -14.07 15.02 -9.57
C PHE A 318 -12.87 15.33 -10.47
N ASP A 319 -13.11 15.83 -11.67
CA ASP A 319 -12.08 16.20 -12.66
C ASP A 319 -11.13 17.28 -12.14
N TYR A 320 -11.70 18.29 -11.46
CA TYR A 320 -10.92 19.34 -10.80
C TYR A 320 -9.96 18.74 -9.76
N ASP A 321 -10.48 17.94 -8.83
CA ASP A 321 -9.67 17.33 -7.77
C ASP A 321 -8.66 16.32 -8.31
N LEU A 322 -9.05 15.51 -9.31
CA LEU A 322 -8.15 14.59 -10.00
C LEU A 322 -6.97 15.34 -10.62
N THR A 323 -7.24 16.46 -11.30
CA THR A 323 -6.20 17.31 -11.89
C THR A 323 -5.25 17.87 -10.83
N GLN A 324 -5.77 18.33 -9.69
CA GLN A 324 -4.93 18.84 -8.60
C GLN A 324 -4.07 17.73 -8.00
N ILE A 325 -4.65 16.55 -7.76
CA ILE A 325 -3.93 15.41 -7.20
C ILE A 325 -2.82 14.96 -8.14
N ILE A 326 -3.10 14.80 -9.44
CA ILE A 326 -2.09 14.46 -10.45
C ILE A 326 -0.93 15.47 -10.45
N ALA A 327 -1.24 16.77 -10.33
CA ALA A 327 -0.21 17.81 -10.30
C ALA A 327 0.66 17.75 -9.05
N GLU A 328 0.12 17.29 -7.92
CA GLU A 328 0.80 17.21 -6.63
C GLU A 328 1.61 15.92 -6.45
N VAL A 329 1.05 14.77 -6.85
CA VAL A 329 1.63 13.43 -6.54
C VAL A 329 2.06 12.64 -7.77
N GLY A 330 1.77 13.11 -8.98
CA GLY A 330 2.04 12.39 -10.22
C GLY A 330 1.06 11.25 -10.52
N LYS A 331 1.35 10.48 -11.56
CA LYS A 331 0.47 9.41 -12.10
C LYS A 331 0.99 8.00 -11.85
N ASP A 332 2.29 7.85 -11.63
CA ASP A 332 3.00 6.56 -11.70
C ASP A 332 2.49 5.51 -10.70
N LYS A 333 1.91 5.97 -9.59
CA LYS A 333 1.38 5.11 -8.53
C LYS A 333 -0.09 5.38 -8.20
N LEU A 334 -0.80 6.11 -9.06
CA LEU A 334 -2.12 6.66 -8.74
C LEU A 334 -3.26 5.80 -9.32
N ILE A 335 -4.22 5.42 -8.47
CA ILE A 335 -5.49 4.79 -8.87
C ILE A 335 -6.64 5.57 -8.21
N PRO A 336 -7.24 6.57 -8.87
CA PRO A 336 -8.31 7.36 -8.28
C PRO A 336 -9.50 6.53 -7.77
N GLY A 337 -9.91 6.78 -6.54
CA GLY A 337 -11.10 6.21 -5.91
C GLY A 337 -12.35 7.05 -6.22
N ILE A 338 -13.39 6.42 -6.78
CA ILE A 338 -14.61 7.06 -7.24
C ILE A 338 -15.79 6.63 -6.36
N ARG A 339 -16.63 7.58 -5.97
CA ARG A 339 -17.85 7.32 -5.20
C ARG A 339 -18.97 6.83 -6.12
N CYS A 340 -19.52 5.66 -5.84
CA CYS A 340 -20.80 5.21 -6.38
C CYS A 340 -21.91 5.23 -5.31
N ILE A 341 -21.64 4.64 -4.14
CA ILE A 341 -22.58 4.57 -3.00
C ILE A 341 -21.97 5.37 -1.83
N GLY A 342 -22.78 6.14 -1.09
CA GLY A 342 -22.29 6.87 0.07
C GLY A 342 -23.40 7.63 0.81
N SER A 343 -23.01 8.57 1.68
CA SER A 343 -23.98 9.48 2.31
C SER A 343 -24.70 10.33 1.25
N GLY A 344 -26.01 10.54 1.41
CA GLY A 344 -26.84 11.23 0.43
C GLY A 344 -27.29 10.33 -0.73
N ALA A 345 -27.61 10.92 -1.87
CA ALA A 345 -28.04 10.16 -3.06
C ALA A 345 -26.87 9.42 -3.70
N ASN A 346 -27.09 8.18 -4.15
CA ASN A 346 -26.10 7.43 -4.93
C ASN A 346 -25.73 8.20 -6.21
N THR A 347 -24.47 8.07 -6.65
CA THR A 347 -24.01 8.68 -7.91
C THR A 347 -24.74 8.01 -9.08
N PRO A 348 -25.46 8.75 -9.93
CA PRO A 348 -26.07 8.22 -11.16
C PRO A 348 -25.04 7.52 -12.05
N TYR A 349 -25.43 6.46 -12.77
CA TYR A 349 -24.47 5.65 -13.53
C TYR A 349 -23.77 6.43 -14.65
N ASP A 350 -24.48 7.33 -15.33
CA ASP A 350 -23.89 8.21 -16.36
C ASP A 350 -22.81 9.13 -15.79
N VAL A 351 -23.05 9.68 -14.60
CA VAL A 351 -22.05 10.49 -13.87
C VAL A 351 -20.87 9.63 -13.40
N LEU A 352 -21.13 8.42 -12.90
CA LEU A 352 -20.09 7.47 -12.51
C LEU A 352 -19.23 7.06 -13.71
N SER A 353 -19.86 6.79 -14.87
CA SER A 353 -19.16 6.46 -16.11
C SER A 353 -18.30 7.62 -16.59
N ASP A 354 -18.80 8.87 -16.56
CA ASP A 354 -18.00 10.05 -16.91
C ASP A 354 -16.77 10.22 -15.99
N MET A 355 -16.90 9.92 -14.69
CA MET A 355 -15.74 9.93 -13.78
C MET A 355 -14.71 8.83 -14.12
N MET A 356 -15.16 7.62 -14.50
CA MET A 356 -14.27 6.54 -14.95
C MET A 356 -13.58 6.91 -16.26
N ASP A 357 -14.32 7.42 -17.24
CA ASP A 357 -13.80 7.89 -18.54
C ASP A 357 -12.72 8.98 -18.36
N ARG A 358 -12.86 9.86 -17.35
CA ARG A 358 -11.86 10.89 -17.02
C ARG A 358 -10.56 10.33 -16.46
N CYS A 359 -10.63 9.27 -15.65
CA CYS A 359 -9.42 8.55 -15.23
C CYS A 359 -8.71 7.94 -16.45
N GLU A 360 -9.47 7.27 -17.32
CA GLU A 360 -8.93 6.62 -18.52
C GLU A 360 -8.32 7.65 -19.49
N ALA A 361 -8.96 8.81 -19.67
CA ALA A 361 -8.42 9.91 -20.46
C ALA A 361 -7.10 10.47 -19.92
N GLN A 362 -6.84 10.30 -18.62
CA GLN A 362 -5.56 10.64 -17.98
C GLN A 362 -4.53 9.51 -18.03
N GLY A 363 -4.86 8.35 -18.62
CA GLY A 363 -4.02 7.15 -18.62
C GLY A 363 -3.90 6.51 -17.24
N LEU A 364 -4.97 6.58 -16.43
CA LEU A 364 -5.06 6.03 -15.08
C LEU A 364 -6.13 4.93 -15.02
N GLY A 365 -5.90 3.94 -14.17
CA GLY A 365 -6.97 3.04 -13.72
C GLY A 365 -7.89 3.75 -12.73
N HIS A 366 -8.83 3.02 -12.15
CA HIS A 366 -9.73 3.58 -11.12
C HIS A 366 -10.24 2.50 -10.17
N SER A 367 -10.70 2.92 -8.99
CA SER A 367 -11.36 2.06 -8.00
C SER A 367 -12.73 2.61 -7.63
N VAL A 368 -13.80 1.84 -7.80
CA VAL A 368 -15.16 2.30 -7.45
C VAL A 368 -15.56 1.83 -6.06
N TRP A 369 -15.98 2.75 -5.19
CA TRP A 369 -16.56 2.48 -3.89
C TRP A 369 -18.07 2.24 -4.02
N TYR A 370 -18.58 1.02 -3.82
CA TYR A 370 -17.90 -0.27 -3.59
C TYR A 370 -18.64 -1.38 -4.38
N SER A 371 -18.29 -2.66 -4.19
CA SER A 371 -18.74 -3.79 -5.03
C SER A 371 -20.24 -3.87 -5.30
N LYS A 372 -21.10 -3.47 -4.35
CA LYS A 372 -22.57 -3.37 -4.54
C LYS A 372 -22.99 -2.40 -5.64
N CYS A 373 -22.14 -1.44 -6.01
CA CYS A 373 -22.35 -0.61 -7.18
C CYS A 373 -22.60 -1.47 -8.43
N PHE A 374 -21.78 -2.51 -8.61
CA PHE A 374 -21.81 -3.39 -9.76
C PHE A 374 -22.75 -4.59 -9.60
N THR A 375 -22.84 -5.14 -8.39
CA THR A 375 -23.59 -6.38 -8.14
C THR A 375 -25.05 -6.15 -7.78
N LEU A 376 -25.42 -4.94 -7.33
CA LEU A 376 -26.77 -4.63 -6.85
C LEU A 376 -27.37 -3.36 -7.44
N LEU A 377 -26.63 -2.24 -7.45
CA LEU A 377 -27.18 -0.94 -7.85
C LEU A 377 -27.29 -0.80 -9.38
N TYR A 378 -26.24 -1.21 -10.11
CA TYR A 378 -26.18 -1.15 -11.57
C TYR A 378 -25.87 -2.52 -12.20
N PRO A 379 -26.66 -3.57 -11.90
CA PRO A 379 -26.39 -4.94 -12.34
C PRO A 379 -26.52 -5.13 -13.85
N ASP A 380 -27.21 -4.23 -14.56
CA ASP A 380 -27.40 -4.31 -16.01
C ASP A 380 -26.42 -3.43 -16.80
N HIS A 381 -25.61 -2.61 -16.13
CA HIS A 381 -24.67 -1.72 -16.80
C HIS A 381 -23.28 -2.33 -16.90
N VAL A 382 -22.59 -2.08 -18.01
CA VAL A 382 -21.17 -2.45 -18.22
C VAL A 382 -20.47 -1.19 -18.72
N HIS A 383 -19.32 -0.86 -18.13
CA HIS A 383 -18.56 0.31 -18.55
C HIS A 383 -17.85 0.04 -19.88
N SER A 384 -18.00 0.97 -20.82
CA SER A 384 -17.46 0.86 -22.17
C SER A 384 -15.98 1.20 -22.21
N GLY A 385 -15.16 0.25 -21.77
CA GLY A 385 -13.69 0.29 -21.83
C GLY A 385 -13.03 -1.08 -21.60
N ALA A 386 -13.84 -2.11 -21.28
CA ALA A 386 -13.40 -3.45 -20.92
C ALA A 386 -13.22 -4.41 -22.12
N GLN A 387 -12.76 -3.93 -23.28
CA GLN A 387 -12.41 -4.78 -24.43
C GLN A 387 -10.91 -4.88 -24.65
#